data_AF-A0A659UJM6-F1
#
_entry.id   AF-A0A659UJM6-F1
#
_cell.length_a   1.000
_cell.length_b   1.000
_cell.length_c   1.000
_cell.angle_alpha   90.00
_cell.angle_beta   90.00
_cell.angle_gamma   90.00
#
_symmetry.space_group_name_H-M   'P 1'
#
loop_
_entity.id
_entity.type
_entity.pdbx_description
1 polymer ?
#
loop_
_entity_poly.entity_id
_entity_poly.type
_entity_poly.pdbx_seq_one_letter_code
_entity_poly.pdbx_strand_id
1 'polypeptide(L)' 'TPDAGATWLLTESDPEDPDIAFGRCDLGLGCPEMGNVSLSELFALRGPLGLPVETDLYFEADKPLSVYASEARRLGRIRV' A
#
# COMPACT_ATOMS: atom_id res chain seq x y z
N THR A 1 3.64 -2.31 -7.87
CA THR A 1 4.70 -2.20 -8.89
C THR A 1 4.38 -0.97 -9.73
N PRO A 2 5.37 -0.23 -10.28
CA PRO A 2 5.12 1.03 -10.99
C PRO A 2 4.14 0.90 -12.18
N ASP A 3 4.02 -0.31 -12.72
CA ASP A 3 3.24 -0.70 -13.88
C ASP A 3 1.91 -1.40 -13.54
N ALA A 4 1.61 -1.70 -12.28
CA ALA A 4 0.36 -2.38 -11.88
C ALA A 4 -0.77 -1.41 -11.48
N GLY A 5 -0.48 -0.12 -11.28
CA GLY A 5 -1.47 0.84 -10.79
C GLY A 5 -1.93 0.57 -9.35
N ALA A 6 -1.15 -0.20 -8.58
CA ALA A 6 -1.42 -0.54 -7.20
C ALA A 6 -0.46 0.17 -6.24
N THR A 7 -0.97 0.63 -5.10
CA THR A 7 -0.26 1.40 -4.07
C THR A 7 -0.59 0.87 -2.69
N TRP A 8 0.41 0.80 -1.81
CA TRP A 8 0.25 0.42 -0.41
C TRP A 8 0.81 1.53 0.47
N LEU A 9 0.07 1.89 1.53
CA LEU A 9 0.52 2.79 2.58
C LEU A 9 0.52 2.02 3.91
N LEU A 10 1.69 1.54 4.32
CA LEU A 10 1.88 0.68 5.50
C LEU A 10 2.30 1.51 6.71
N THR A 11 1.84 1.13 7.91
CA THR A 11 2.07 1.92 9.14
C THR A 11 2.70 1.13 10.29
N GLU A 12 2.30 -0.12 10.51
CA GLU A 12 2.85 -0.96 11.56
C GLU A 12 3.11 -2.38 11.07
N SER A 13 4.20 -2.99 11.57
CA SER A 13 4.44 -4.43 11.44
C SER A 13 3.89 -5.15 12.67
N ASP A 14 3.40 -6.37 12.47
CA ASP A 14 2.98 -7.23 13.57
C ASP A 14 4.22 -7.58 14.45
N PRO A 15 4.15 -7.44 15.78
CA PRO A 15 5.28 -7.70 16.66
C PRO A 15 5.59 -9.20 16.84
N GLU A 16 4.62 -10.08 16.60
CA GLU A 16 4.77 -11.54 16.68
C GLU A 16 5.18 -12.12 15.31
N ASP A 17 4.79 -11.47 14.22
CA ASP A 17 5.19 -11.82 12.85
C ASP A 17 5.60 -10.59 12.01
N PRO A 18 6.89 -10.22 11.99
CA PRO A 18 7.37 -9.05 11.24
C PRO A 18 7.16 -9.11 9.73
N ASP A 19 6.78 -10.26 9.16
CA ASP A 19 6.39 -10.35 7.75
C ASP A 19 5.01 -9.74 7.50
N ILE A 20 4.17 -9.62 8.52
CA ILE A 20 2.84 -9.03 8.40
C ILE A 20 2.90 -7.54 8.73
N ALA A 21 2.35 -6.72 7.84
CA ALA A 21 2.17 -5.29 8.06
C ALA A 21 0.72 -4.87 7.87
N PHE A 22 0.26 -3.92 8.69
CA PHE A 22 -1.05 -3.28 8.55
C PHE A 22 -0.93 -2.00 7.73
N GLY A 23 -1.95 -1.72 6.92
CA GLY A 23 -2.01 -0.46 6.19
C GLY A 23 -3.23 -0.32 5.29
N ARG A 24 -3.13 0.65 4.38
CA ARG A 24 -4.09 0.88 3.30
C ARG A 24 -3.58 0.23 2.01
N CYS A 25 -4.42 -0.56 1.37
CA CYS A 25 -4.12 -1.29 0.15
C CYS A 25 -5.02 -0.77 -0.98
N ASP A 26 -4.42 -0.26 -2.05
CA ASP A 26 -5.10 0.14 -3.27
C ASP A 26 -4.61 -0.73 -4.42
N LEU A 27 -5.46 -1.63 -4.91
CA LEU A 27 -5.13 -2.53 -6.01
C LEU A 27 -5.41 -1.92 -7.39
N GLY A 28 -5.75 -0.63 -7.47
CA GLY A 28 -6.13 0.04 -8.71
C GLY A 28 -7.55 -0.31 -9.19
N LEU A 29 -8.37 -0.91 -8.32
CA LEU A 29 -9.73 -1.37 -8.64
C LEU A 29 -10.84 -0.37 -8.25
N GLY A 30 -10.46 0.83 -7.78
CA GLY A 30 -11.42 1.86 -7.36
C GLY A 30 -11.93 1.71 -5.92
N CYS A 31 -11.45 0.71 -5.19
CA CYS A 31 -11.90 0.38 -3.84
C CYS A 31 -10.70 0.12 -2.90
N PRO A 32 -9.99 1.15 -2.43
CA PRO A 32 -8.88 0.96 -1.49
C PRO A 32 -9.38 0.43 -0.15
N GLU A 33 -8.73 -0.60 0.38
CA GLU A 33 -9.11 -1.32 1.60
C GLU A 33 -8.11 -1.07 2.74
N MET A 34 -8.51 -1.39 3.98
CA MET A 34 -7.56 -1.52 5.10
C MET A 34 -7.43 -2.98 5.45
N GLY A 35 -6.21 -3.42 5.73
CA GLY A 35 -5.95 -4.79 6.13
C GLY A 35 -4.48 -5.06 6.38
N ASN A 36 -4.24 -6.31 6.75
CA ASN A 36 -2.90 -6.86 6.87
C ASN A 36 -2.42 -7.36 5.51
N VAL A 37 -1.13 -7.25 5.26
CA VAL A 37 -0.45 -7.76 4.06
C VAL A 37 0.84 -8.46 4.46
N SER A 38 1.19 -9.55 3.78
CA SER A 38 2.53 -10.14 3.88
C SER A 38 3.52 -9.33 3.04
N LEU A 39 4.60 -8.89 3.66
CA LEU A 39 5.72 -8.20 3.01
C LEU A 39 6.40 -9.13 2.00
N SER A 40 6.57 -10.40 2.34
CA SER A 40 7.12 -11.41 1.43
C SER A 40 6.24 -11.59 0.19
N GLU A 41 4.92 -11.66 0.33
CA GLU A 41 4.01 -11.69 -0.81
C GLU A 41 4.09 -10.40 -1.63
N LEU A 42 4.13 -9.24 -0.96
CA LEU A 42 4.25 -7.94 -1.61
C LEU A 42 5.54 -7.84 -2.44
N PHE A 43 6.68 -8.30 -1.91
CA PHE A 43 7.96 -8.33 -2.62
C PHE A 43 8.00 -9.37 -3.74
N ALA A 44 7.19 -10.42 -3.67
CA ALA A 44 7.05 -11.41 -4.74
C ALA A 44 6.17 -10.91 -5.91
N LEU A 45 5.30 -9.91 -5.69
CA LEU A 45 4.43 -9.37 -6.74
C LEU A 45 5.23 -8.84 -7.93
N ARG A 46 4.71 -9.11 -9.13
CA ARG A 46 5.24 -8.60 -10.40
C ARG A 46 4.11 -7.98 -11.19
N GLY A 47 4.37 -6.79 -11.74
CA GLY A 47 3.42 -6.09 -12.59
C GLY A 47 3.38 -6.66 -14.01
N PRO A 48 2.54 -6.09 -14.89
CA PRO A 48 2.40 -6.52 -16.29
C PRO A 48 3.70 -6.57 -17.10
N LEU A 49 4.68 -5.71 -16.78
CA LEU A 49 6.01 -5.66 -17.39
C LEU A 49 7.05 -6.48 -16.60
N GLY A 50 6.63 -7.23 -15.59
CA GLY A 50 7.53 -8.01 -14.74
C GLY A 50 8.31 -7.17 -13.73
N LEU A 51 7.93 -5.92 -13.50
CA LEU A 51 8.60 -5.04 -12.53
C LEU A 51 8.21 -5.42 -11.10
N PRO A 52 9.16 -5.37 -10.14
CA PRO A 52 8.86 -5.62 -8.73
C PRO A 52 8.09 -4.46 -8.09
N VAL A 53 7.64 -4.66 -6.86
CA VAL A 53 7.16 -3.55 -6.02
C VAL A 53 8.35 -2.68 -5.64
N GLU A 54 8.14 -1.36 -5.65
CA GLU A 54 9.13 -0.37 -5.24
C GLU A 54 8.68 0.33 -3.96
N THR A 55 9.63 0.67 -3.10
CA THR A 55 9.40 1.49 -1.92
C THR A 55 9.76 2.94 -2.25
N ASP A 56 8.84 3.86 -2.00
CA ASP A 56 9.14 5.29 -2.11
C ASP A 56 9.98 5.74 -0.90
N LEU A 57 11.27 5.98 -1.14
CA LEU A 57 12.22 6.40 -0.11
C LEU A 57 12.12 7.88 0.27
N TYR A 58 11.37 8.68 -0.51
CA TYR A 58 11.23 10.13 -0.32
C TYR A 58 9.83 10.53 0.13
N PHE A 59 8.94 9.56 0.30
CA PHE A 59 7.61 9.79 0.85
C PHE A 59 7.71 10.24 2.32
N GLU A 60 7.20 11.43 2.59
CA GLU A 60 7.00 11.97 3.94
C GLU A 60 5.50 12.21 4.16
N ALA A 61 4.93 11.58 5.20
CA ALA A 61 3.53 11.75 5.51
C ALA A 61 3.24 13.14 6.08
N ASP A 62 2.32 13.88 5.44
CA ASP A 62 1.91 15.23 5.85
C ASP A 62 0.59 15.25 6.65
N LYS A 63 -0.06 14.09 6.79
CA LYS A 63 -1.34 13.92 7.49
C LYS A 63 -1.44 12.55 8.17
N PRO A 64 -2.33 12.39 9.17
CA PRO A 64 -2.59 11.09 9.79
C PRO A 64 -3.15 10.05 8.80
N LEU A 65 -2.90 8.76 9.06
CA LEU A 65 -3.43 7.65 8.26
C LEU A 65 -4.95 7.73 8.05
N SER A 66 -5.70 8.17 9.06
CA SER A 66 -7.15 8.33 8.97
C SER A 66 -7.59 9.32 7.88
N VAL A 67 -6.80 10.37 7.64
CA VAL A 67 -7.06 11.36 6.59
C VAL A 67 -6.79 10.73 5.22
N TYR A 68 -5.64 10.06 5.03
CA TYR A 68 -5.37 9.29 3.80
C TYR A 68 -6.47 8.27 3.52
N ALA A 69 -6.92 7.53 4.54
CA ALA A 69 -7.99 6.54 4.43
C ALA A 69 -9.32 7.17 3.97
N SER A 70 -9.69 8.33 4.52
CA SER A 70 -10.91 9.04 4.13
C SER A 70 -10.84 9.56 2.69
N GLU A 71 -9.69 10.11 2.28
CA GLU A 71 -9.47 10.60 0.92
C GLU A 71 -9.47 9.46 -0.08
N ALA A 72 -8.83 8.34 0.25
CA ALA A 72 -8.78 7.16 -0.60
C ALA A 72 -10.16 6.55 -0.83
N ARG A 73 -11.02 6.49 0.20
CA ARG A 73 -12.42 6.08 0.03
C ARG A 73 -13.19 7.02 -0.90
N ARG A 74 -12.97 8.33 -0.79
CA ARG A 74 -13.66 9.33 -1.61
C ARG A 74 -13.18 9.33 -3.06
N LEU A 75 -11.89 9.12 -3.28
CA LEU A 75 -11.24 9.16 -4.59
C LEU A 75 -11.20 7.81 -5.30
N GLY A 76 -11.47 6.72 -4.57
CA GLY A 76 -11.28 5.35 -5.06
C GLY A 76 -9.82 4.97 -5.26
N ARG A 77 -8.87 5.76 -4.76
CA ARG A 77 -7.43 5.49 -4.85
C ARG A 77 -6.61 6.18 -3.77
N ILE A 78 -5.46 5.63 -3.41
CA ILE A 78 -4.49 6.32 -2.55
C ILE A 78 -3.85 7.48 -3.34
N ARG A 79 -3.72 8.62 -2.66
CA ARG A 79 -2.99 9.79 -3.18
C ARG A 79 -2.04 10.26 -2.09
N VAL A 80 -0.75 10.07 -2.35
CA VAL A 80 0.38 10.46 -1.51
C VAL A 80 1.17 11.56 -2.20
#